data_AF-A0A4Y2MS90-F1
#
_entry.id   AF-A0A4Y2MS90-F1
#
_cell.length_a   1.000
_cell.length_b   1.000
_cell.length_c   1.000
_cell.angle_alpha   90.00
_cell.angle_beta   90.00
_cell.angle_gamma   90.00
#
_symmetry.space_group_name_H-M   'P 1'
#
loop_
_entity.id
_entity.type
_entity.pdbx_description
1 polymer ?
#
loop_
_entity_poly.entity_id
_entity_poly.type
_entity_poly.pdbx_seq_one_letter_code
_entity_poly.pdbx_strand_id
1 'polypeptide(L)'
;MPKYRTKRTKNRSFHGNRFTNANQSVEEPATASASKLIMNDFSELKVQVNGRSELKGNRIMDIFILNCVFSALCHPQCLKTGLKLTKDSRFGLCSDFTLTCKCGYMNGFTSTAKIGRKSTLNSLLVLVLRLIGKGFTAGKKLLCTVNLPFMSKSTFRRHEDQLLKAVRCAADKNMKEAATEVRTKTKTSSCGVSVDGTWQRRGHNSLNGCVSAISIDTGKVLDLEPMSLYCRYCHKKKNNDGHVCSNHVGSSASMETVGAYRIFDRSKQCKRLKYTKYYGDGDS
;
A
#
# COMPACT_ATOMS: atom_id res chain seq x y z
N MET A 1 2.04 -40.12 27.15
CA MET A 1 0.96 -40.28 26.16
C MET A 1 1.49 -39.96 24.75
N PRO A 2 1.09 -40.68 23.70
CA PRO A 2 1.85 -40.78 22.45
C PRO A 2 1.65 -39.56 21.52
N LYS A 3 2.71 -39.18 20.80
CA LYS A 3 2.69 -38.11 19.79
C LYS A 3 1.87 -38.54 18.57
N TYR A 4 0.75 -37.86 18.31
CA TYR A 4 -0.08 -38.09 17.13
C TYR A 4 0.61 -37.54 15.88
N ARG A 5 0.94 -38.41 14.92
CA ARG A 5 1.55 -38.05 13.64
C ARG A 5 0.43 -37.67 12.67
N THR A 6 0.27 -36.39 12.34
CA THR A 6 -0.71 -35.93 11.35
C THR A 6 -0.42 -36.53 9.98
N LYS A 7 -1.30 -37.42 9.49
CA LYS A 7 -1.28 -37.93 8.11
C LYS A 7 -1.52 -36.75 7.15
N ARG A 8 -0.58 -36.48 6.26
CA ARG A 8 -0.80 -35.59 5.10
C ARG A 8 -1.92 -36.18 4.25
N THR A 9 -3.06 -35.50 4.18
CA THR A 9 -4.09 -35.79 3.18
C THR A 9 -3.54 -35.44 1.80
N LYS A 10 -3.55 -36.40 0.86
CA LYS A 10 -3.27 -36.13 -0.56
C LYS A 10 -4.28 -35.10 -1.06
N ASN A 11 -3.80 -34.08 -1.77
CA ASN A 11 -4.68 -33.14 -2.49
C ASN A 11 -5.57 -33.96 -3.42
N ARG A 12 -6.90 -33.76 -3.34
CA ARG A 12 -7.83 -34.35 -4.28
C ARG A 12 -7.62 -33.70 -5.65
N SER A 13 -7.39 -34.51 -6.68
CA SER A 13 -7.46 -34.05 -8.05
C SER A 13 -8.91 -33.71 -8.40
N PHE A 14 -9.11 -32.62 -9.14
CA PHE A 14 -10.41 -32.25 -9.68
C PHE A 14 -10.74 -33.19 -10.84
N HIS A 15 -11.87 -33.88 -10.78
CA HIS A 15 -12.31 -34.85 -11.79
C HIS A 15 -13.41 -34.29 -12.71
N GLY A 16 -13.54 -32.96 -12.77
CA GLY A 16 -14.60 -32.31 -13.54
C GLY A 16 -15.94 -32.21 -12.80
N ASN A 17 -16.86 -31.44 -13.37
CA ASN A 17 -18.28 -31.41 -13.02
C ASN A 17 -19.13 -31.83 -14.24
N ARG A 18 -20.45 -31.79 -14.10
CA ARG A 18 -21.42 -32.16 -15.16
C ARG A 18 -21.36 -31.30 -16.45
N PHE A 19 -20.47 -30.32 -16.51
CA PHE A 19 -20.23 -29.47 -17.69
C PHE A 19 -18.85 -29.70 -18.32
N THR A 20 -18.05 -30.65 -17.81
CA THR A 20 -16.75 -31.02 -18.40
C THR A 20 -16.96 -32.15 -19.42
N ASN A 21 -16.80 -31.85 -20.71
CA ASN A 21 -16.80 -32.85 -21.78
C ASN A 21 -15.45 -33.58 -21.80
N ALA A 22 -15.48 -34.91 -21.77
CA ALA A 22 -14.28 -35.77 -21.70
C ALA A 22 -13.38 -35.75 -22.96
N ASN A 23 -13.80 -35.10 -24.04
CA ASN A 23 -13.11 -35.11 -25.34
C ASN A 23 -12.54 -33.75 -25.77
N GLN A 24 -12.42 -32.76 -24.87
CA GLN A 24 -11.66 -31.54 -25.16
C GLN A 24 -10.30 -31.61 -24.48
N SER A 25 -9.23 -31.69 -25.27
CA SER A 25 -7.89 -31.37 -24.82
C SER A 25 -7.91 -29.94 -24.27
N VAL A 26 -7.84 -29.81 -22.96
CA VAL A 26 -7.72 -28.51 -22.30
C VAL A 26 -6.34 -27.99 -22.64
N GLU A 27 -6.24 -27.08 -23.62
CA GLU A 27 -5.13 -26.15 -23.64
C GLU A 27 -5.14 -25.41 -22.31
N GLU A 28 -4.10 -25.58 -21.50
CA GLU A 28 -3.96 -24.83 -20.27
C GLU A 28 -4.04 -23.33 -20.61
N PRO A 29 -4.99 -22.57 -20.04
CA PRO A 29 -4.95 -21.12 -20.19
C PRO A 29 -3.63 -20.63 -19.59
N ALA A 30 -2.83 -19.96 -20.43
CA ALA A 30 -1.53 -19.43 -20.07
C ALA A 30 -1.64 -18.59 -18.79
N THR A 31 -1.20 -19.16 -17.67
CA THR A 31 -1.14 -18.46 -16.39
C THR A 31 -0.08 -17.37 -16.47
N ALA A 32 -0.48 -16.11 -16.27
CA ALA A 32 0.41 -14.95 -16.15
C ALA A 32 1.22 -14.97 -14.83
N SER A 33 1.95 -16.06 -14.59
CA SER A 33 2.89 -16.18 -13.49
C SER A 33 4.14 -15.36 -13.80
N ALA A 34 4.54 -14.49 -12.86
CA ALA A 34 5.80 -13.75 -12.94
C ALA A 34 7.03 -14.64 -13.10
N SER A 35 6.92 -15.94 -12.78
CA SER A 35 7.99 -16.94 -12.92
C SER A 35 8.24 -17.39 -14.36
N LYS A 36 7.31 -17.16 -15.30
CA LYS A 36 7.47 -17.52 -16.73
C LYS A 36 8.05 -16.37 -17.59
N LEU A 37 8.24 -15.18 -17.01
CA LEU A 37 8.99 -14.12 -17.67
C LEU A 37 10.48 -14.35 -17.44
N ILE A 38 11.10 -15.17 -18.30
CA ILE A 38 12.54 -15.05 -18.55
C ILE A 38 12.71 -13.72 -19.28
N MET A 39 12.77 -12.62 -18.53
CA MET A 39 13.37 -11.41 -19.05
C MET A 39 14.86 -11.68 -19.04
N ASN A 40 15.44 -11.85 -20.23
CA ASN A 40 16.88 -11.78 -20.44
C ASN A 40 17.44 -10.67 -19.56
N ASP A 41 18.47 -11.02 -18.78
CA ASP A 41 19.21 -10.12 -17.94
C ASP A 41 19.43 -8.80 -18.68
N PHE A 42 18.76 -7.75 -18.19
CA PHE A 42 19.18 -6.38 -18.46
C PHE A 42 20.51 -6.22 -17.72
N SER A 43 21.54 -6.69 -18.40
CA SER A 43 22.94 -6.44 -18.12
C SER A 43 23.09 -4.98 -17.73
N GLU A 44 23.82 -4.79 -16.63
CA GLU A 44 24.15 -3.51 -16.04
C GLU A 44 24.43 -2.46 -17.13
N LEU A 45 23.51 -1.50 -17.28
CA LEU A 45 23.80 -0.25 -17.97
C LEU A 45 24.86 0.48 -17.16
N LYS A 46 26.14 0.15 -17.43
CA LYS A 46 27.30 0.92 -17.00
C LYS A 46 27.19 2.28 -17.66
N VAL A 47 26.59 3.24 -16.95
CA VAL A 47 26.65 4.65 -17.33
C VAL A 47 28.08 5.09 -17.11
N GLN A 48 28.86 5.20 -18.20
CA GLN A 48 30.16 5.86 -18.18
C GLN A 48 29.94 7.31 -17.76
N VAL A 49 30.52 7.69 -16.61
CA VAL A 49 30.56 9.07 -16.13
C VAL A 49 31.78 9.72 -16.77
N ASN A 50 31.60 10.37 -17.91
CA ASN A 50 32.61 11.27 -18.48
C ASN A 50 31.95 12.59 -18.91
N GLY A 51 32.49 13.70 -18.39
CA GLY A 51 32.45 15.06 -18.97
C GLY A 51 31.08 15.76 -19.08
N ARG A 52 30.85 16.79 -18.25
CA ARG A 52 29.71 17.75 -18.30
C ARG A 52 28.37 17.11 -18.67
N SER A 53 27.73 16.48 -17.69
CA SER A 53 26.46 15.76 -17.85
C SER A 53 25.35 16.65 -18.41
N GLU A 54 25.07 16.51 -19.71
CA GLU A 54 23.84 16.99 -20.31
C GLU A 54 22.65 16.36 -19.59
N LEU A 55 21.67 17.18 -19.20
CA LEU A 55 20.47 16.72 -18.49
C LEU A 55 19.64 15.83 -19.41
N LYS A 56 19.64 14.52 -19.14
CA LYS A 56 18.95 13.50 -19.94
C LYS A 56 17.95 12.68 -19.11
N GLY A 57 17.02 12.05 -19.84
CA GLY A 57 16.01 11.13 -19.32
C GLY A 57 14.69 11.81 -18.97
N ASN A 58 13.65 10.99 -18.72
CA ASN A 58 12.30 11.49 -18.56
C ASN A 58 12.06 12.01 -17.13
N ARG A 59 11.27 13.08 -17.00
CA ARG A 59 10.88 13.69 -15.71
C ARG A 59 9.40 14.01 -15.74
N ILE A 60 8.75 13.88 -14.59
CA ILE A 60 7.37 14.34 -14.41
C ILE A 60 7.43 15.80 -13.94
N MET A 61 6.76 16.67 -14.70
CA MET A 61 6.69 18.10 -14.45
C MET A 61 5.24 18.51 -14.23
N ASP A 62 5.01 19.32 -13.21
CA ASP A 62 3.75 20.02 -13.01
C ASP A 62 3.61 21.14 -14.06
N ILE A 63 2.45 21.22 -14.72
CA ILE A 63 2.21 22.17 -15.83
C ILE A 63 2.29 23.62 -15.35
N PHE A 64 1.79 23.92 -14.15
CA PHE A 64 1.85 25.28 -13.60
C PHE A 64 3.31 25.68 -13.38
N ILE A 65 4.13 24.80 -12.81
CA ILE A 65 5.56 25.05 -12.62
C ILE A 65 6.26 25.24 -13.98
N LEU A 66 5.93 24.40 -14.97
CA LEU A 66 6.50 24.51 -16.31
C LEU A 66 6.14 25.86 -16.96
N ASN A 67 4.91 26.33 -16.79
CA ASN A 67 4.47 27.65 -17.24
C ASN A 67 5.23 28.80 -16.55
N CYS A 68 5.49 28.68 -15.24
CA CYS A 68 6.34 29.64 -14.51
C CYS A 68 7.77 29.67 -15.07
N VAL A 69 8.33 28.50 -15.40
CA VAL A 69 9.65 28.40 -16.03
C VAL A 69 9.66 29.07 -17.40
N PHE A 70 8.62 28.84 -18.22
CA PHE A 70 8.49 29.48 -19.53
C PHE A 70 8.36 31.01 -19.44
N SER A 71 7.60 31.50 -18.46
CA SER A 71 7.48 32.94 -18.18
C SER A 71 8.82 33.56 -17.77
N ALA A 72 9.73 32.76 -17.19
CA ALA A 72 11.05 33.20 -16.78
C ALA A 72 12.13 33.08 -17.87
N LEU A 73 11.85 32.50 -19.05
CA LEU A 73 12.86 32.21 -20.09
C LEU A 73 13.64 33.44 -20.57
N CYS A 74 13.01 34.62 -20.53
CA CYS A 74 13.71 35.89 -20.63
C CYS A 74 14.04 36.36 -19.21
N HIS A 75 15.32 36.40 -18.85
CA HIS A 75 15.70 36.91 -17.53
C HIS A 75 15.38 38.42 -17.48
N PRO A 76 14.49 38.88 -16.57
CA PRO A 76 13.94 40.23 -16.64
C PRO A 76 14.98 41.35 -16.57
N GLN A 77 16.10 41.13 -15.86
CA GLN A 77 17.11 42.17 -15.66
C GLN A 77 18.15 42.24 -16.78
N CYS A 78 18.42 41.13 -17.48
CA CYS A 78 19.41 41.14 -18.56
C CYS A 78 18.78 41.12 -19.95
N LEU A 79 17.46 40.90 -20.06
CA LEU A 79 16.67 40.84 -21.31
C LEU A 79 17.27 39.93 -22.40
N LYS A 80 18.19 39.05 -22.00
CA LYS A 80 18.90 38.13 -22.89
C LYS A 80 18.24 36.76 -22.81
N THR A 81 18.00 36.18 -23.97
CA THR A 81 17.68 34.76 -24.10
C THR A 81 18.89 33.92 -23.71
N GLY A 82 18.65 32.71 -23.17
CA GLY A 82 19.72 31.77 -22.86
C GLY A 82 19.78 31.29 -21.41
N LEU A 83 18.65 31.26 -20.70
CA LEU A 83 18.56 30.44 -19.48
C LEU A 83 18.83 28.98 -19.83
N LYS A 84 19.69 28.35 -19.03
CA LYS A 84 20.02 26.93 -19.13
C LYS A 84 19.62 26.22 -17.86
N LEU A 85 18.94 25.08 -18.03
CA LEU A 85 18.77 24.09 -16.99
C LEU A 85 20.11 23.36 -16.79
N THR A 86 20.70 23.39 -15.60
CA THR A 86 22.07 22.86 -15.41
C THR A 86 22.24 21.84 -14.28
N LYS A 87 21.36 21.82 -13.28
CA LYS A 87 21.41 20.87 -12.17
C LYS A 87 20.10 20.09 -12.06
N ASP A 88 20.18 18.80 -11.73
CA ASP A 88 19.05 17.94 -11.34
C ASP A 88 19.48 17.10 -10.13
N SER A 89 18.94 17.43 -8.95
CA SER A 89 18.97 16.54 -7.79
C SER A 89 17.67 15.76 -7.72
N ARG A 90 17.77 14.42 -7.79
CA ARG A 90 16.61 13.53 -7.90
C ARG A 90 16.20 12.99 -6.53
N PHE A 91 14.91 13.11 -6.22
CA PHE A 91 14.29 12.54 -5.03
C PHE A 91 13.06 11.71 -5.42
N GLY A 92 13.31 10.47 -5.85
CA GLY A 92 12.26 9.62 -6.42
C GLY A 92 11.78 10.18 -7.75
N LEU A 93 10.47 10.43 -7.88
CA LEU A 93 9.87 11.06 -9.06
C LEU A 93 10.03 12.59 -9.10
N CYS A 94 10.39 13.22 -7.98
CA CYS A 94 10.61 14.65 -7.92
C CYS A 94 12.05 14.98 -8.27
N SER A 95 12.25 16.03 -9.05
CA SER A 95 13.57 16.58 -9.37
C SER A 95 13.68 18.01 -8.88
N ASP A 96 14.87 18.39 -8.42
CA ASP A 96 15.21 19.76 -8.07
C ASP A 96 16.14 20.29 -9.14
N PHE A 97 15.67 21.32 -9.83
CA PHE A 97 16.33 21.93 -10.95
C PHE A 97 16.95 23.28 -10.61
N THR A 98 17.93 23.69 -11.40
CA THR A 98 18.47 25.05 -11.34
C THR A 98 18.51 25.65 -12.74
N LEU A 99 17.85 26.80 -12.91
CA LEU A 99 18.01 27.68 -14.07
C LEU A 99 19.19 28.59 -13.83
N THR A 100 20.04 28.75 -14.84
CA THR A 100 21.21 29.62 -14.79
C THR A 100 21.28 30.51 -16.02
N CYS A 101 21.69 31.77 -15.84
CA CYS A 101 21.99 32.70 -16.93
C CYS A 101 23.51 32.99 -16.99
N LYS A 102 24.01 33.35 -18.16
CA LYS A 102 25.41 33.81 -18.33
C LYS A 102 25.75 35.03 -17.48
N CYS A 103 24.77 35.86 -17.11
CA CYS A 103 24.96 37.01 -16.24
C CYS A 103 25.11 36.67 -14.74
N GLY A 104 25.15 35.37 -14.38
CA GLY A 104 25.29 34.91 -13.00
C GLY A 104 23.98 34.66 -12.26
N TYR A 105 22.82 34.94 -12.87
CA TYR A 105 21.52 34.59 -12.29
C TYR A 105 21.39 33.09 -12.07
N MET A 106 20.89 32.69 -10.90
CA MET A 106 20.57 31.31 -10.57
C MET A 106 19.23 31.25 -9.84
N ASN A 107 18.33 30.38 -10.28
CA ASN A 107 17.09 30.12 -9.56
C ASN A 107 16.78 28.63 -9.50
N GLY A 108 16.48 28.15 -8.29
CA GLY A 108 16.12 26.78 -8.03
C GLY A 108 14.61 26.58 -8.10
N PHE A 109 14.17 25.48 -8.68
CA PHE A 109 12.75 25.10 -8.68
C PHE A 109 12.61 23.58 -8.64
N THR A 110 11.41 23.08 -8.30
CA THR A 110 11.15 21.64 -8.19
C THR A 110 10.22 21.19 -9.29
N SER A 111 10.35 19.95 -9.76
CA SER A 111 9.54 19.41 -10.85
C SER A 111 8.06 19.32 -10.51
N THR A 112 7.75 19.15 -9.23
CA THR A 112 6.38 19.09 -8.69
C THR A 112 6.32 19.81 -7.34
N ALA A 113 5.10 20.15 -6.91
CA ALA A 113 4.89 20.76 -5.60
C ALA A 113 5.39 19.85 -4.46
N LYS A 114 5.99 20.48 -3.45
CA LYS A 114 6.45 19.84 -2.22
C LYS A 114 5.73 20.43 -1.02
N ILE A 115 5.41 19.59 -0.04
CA ILE A 115 4.96 20.03 1.28
C ILE A 115 6.16 19.90 2.23
N GLY A 116 6.76 21.04 2.57
CA GLY A 116 8.07 21.09 3.23
C GLY A 116 9.13 20.37 2.38
N ARG A 117 9.85 19.40 2.97
CA ARG A 117 10.87 18.61 2.25
C ARG A 117 10.31 17.37 1.54
N LYS A 118 9.00 17.13 1.56
CA LYS A 118 8.39 15.89 1.05
C LYS A 118 7.73 16.12 -0.30
N SER A 119 8.03 15.24 -1.26
CA SER A 119 7.33 15.20 -2.53
C SER A 119 5.95 14.56 -2.37
N THR A 120 4.92 15.30 -2.76
CA THR A 120 3.53 14.80 -2.81
C THR A 120 3.42 13.69 -3.85
N LEU A 121 4.06 13.84 -5.01
CA LEU A 121 4.05 12.86 -6.11
C LEU A 121 4.57 11.49 -5.67
N ASN A 122 5.66 11.43 -4.88
CA ASN A 122 6.16 10.16 -4.36
C ASN A 122 5.13 9.48 -3.45
N SER A 123 4.44 10.24 -2.60
CA SER A 123 3.40 9.71 -1.70
C SER A 123 2.20 9.18 -2.50
N LEU A 124 1.79 9.91 -3.54
CA LEU A 124 0.72 9.50 -4.45
C LEU A 124 1.09 8.23 -5.21
N LEU A 125 2.32 8.10 -5.70
CA LEU A 125 2.77 6.87 -6.35
C LEU A 125 2.66 5.67 -5.41
N VAL A 126 3.11 5.80 -4.16
CA VAL A 126 3.00 4.71 -3.18
C VAL A 126 1.53 4.38 -2.92
N LEU A 127 0.67 5.38 -2.77
CA LEU A 127 -0.78 5.19 -2.60
C LEU A 127 -1.39 4.45 -3.78
N VAL A 128 -1.15 4.90 -5.01
CA VAL A 128 -1.66 4.28 -6.24
C VAL A 128 -1.21 2.83 -6.33
N LEU A 129 0.08 2.55 -6.11
CA LEU A 129 0.59 1.18 -6.12
C LEU A 129 -0.15 0.31 -5.09
N ARG A 130 -0.43 0.83 -3.90
CA ARG A 130 -1.20 0.10 -2.88
C ARG A 130 -2.65 -0.16 -3.30
N LEU A 131 -3.32 0.83 -3.90
CA LEU A 131 -4.70 0.68 -4.40
C LEU A 131 -4.82 -0.41 -5.47
N ILE A 132 -3.81 -0.56 -6.33
CA ILE A 132 -3.78 -1.60 -7.37
C ILE A 132 -3.15 -2.93 -6.91
N GLY A 133 -2.92 -3.11 -5.60
CA GLY A 133 -2.33 -4.34 -5.05
C GLY A 133 -0.88 -4.58 -5.48
N LYS A 134 -0.15 -3.53 -5.85
CA LYS A 134 1.27 -3.57 -6.22
C LYS A 134 2.15 -2.93 -5.14
N GLY A 135 3.44 -3.19 -5.24
CA GLY A 135 4.44 -2.67 -4.30
C GLY A 135 5.71 -2.21 -4.99
N PHE A 136 6.75 -1.96 -4.19
CA PHE A 136 8.03 -1.41 -4.63
C PHE A 136 8.56 -2.01 -5.94
N THR A 137 8.65 -3.33 -6.05
CA THR A 137 9.24 -4.00 -7.23
C THR A 137 8.46 -3.73 -8.51
N ALA A 138 7.13 -3.81 -8.44
CA ALA A 138 6.27 -3.56 -9.60
C ALA A 138 6.31 -2.07 -10.01
N GLY A 139 6.28 -1.15 -9.02
CA GLY A 139 6.43 0.28 -9.29
C GLY A 139 7.78 0.64 -9.91
N LYS A 140 8.87 0.04 -9.41
CA LYS A 140 10.21 0.20 -9.97
C LYS A 140 10.25 -0.28 -11.43
N LYS A 141 9.73 -1.49 -11.70
CA LYS A 141 9.68 -2.04 -13.06
C LYS A 141 8.92 -1.11 -14.00
N LEU A 142 7.71 -0.70 -13.62
CA LEU A 142 6.86 0.20 -14.41
C LEU A 142 7.60 1.49 -14.80
N LEU A 143 8.15 2.20 -13.81
CA LEU A 143 8.74 3.52 -14.05
C LEU A 143 10.09 3.43 -14.76
N CYS A 144 10.91 2.43 -14.45
CA CYS A 144 12.16 2.19 -15.18
C CYS A 144 11.89 1.83 -16.65
N THR A 145 10.83 1.08 -16.97
CA THR A 145 10.45 0.76 -18.36
C THR A 145 10.15 2.01 -19.19
N VAL A 146 9.57 3.06 -18.60
CA VAL A 146 9.32 4.34 -19.29
C VAL A 146 10.42 5.38 -19.05
N ASN A 147 11.61 4.94 -18.63
CA ASN A 147 12.78 5.78 -18.36
C ASN A 147 12.52 6.92 -17.34
N LEU A 148 11.64 6.68 -16.37
CA LEU A 148 11.38 7.58 -15.24
C LEU A 148 12.21 7.18 -14.01
N PRO A 149 12.64 8.15 -13.18
CA PRO A 149 13.36 7.85 -11.96
C PRO A 149 12.44 7.16 -10.93
N PHE A 150 13.03 6.40 -10.02
CA PHE A 150 12.31 5.74 -8.95
C PHE A 150 12.96 6.00 -7.60
N MET A 151 12.17 5.99 -6.53
CA MET A 151 12.67 6.19 -5.18
C MET A 151 13.42 4.95 -4.66
N SER A 152 14.31 5.16 -3.69
CA SER A 152 14.96 4.06 -2.98
C SER A 152 13.95 3.26 -2.15
N LYS A 153 14.32 2.03 -1.80
CA LYS A 153 13.46 1.14 -0.99
C LYS A 153 13.18 1.70 0.41
N SER A 154 14.15 2.39 1.01
CA SER A 154 13.98 3.05 2.30
C SER A 154 13.01 4.23 2.22
N THR A 155 13.13 5.06 1.18
CA THR A 155 12.21 6.18 0.94
C THR A 155 10.79 5.69 0.67
N PHE A 156 10.63 4.63 -0.13
CA PHE A 156 9.33 4.01 -0.38
C PHE A 156 8.65 3.56 0.92
N ARG A 157 9.36 2.81 1.77
CA ARG A 157 8.85 2.37 3.08
C ARG A 157 8.44 3.54 3.97
N ARG A 158 9.23 4.62 3.99
CA ARG A 158 8.88 5.82 4.75
C ARG A 158 7.56 6.45 4.28
N HIS A 159 7.28 6.42 2.97
CA HIS A 159 5.98 6.85 2.44
C HIS A 159 4.87 5.86 2.81
N GLU A 160 5.12 4.54 2.79
CA GLU A 160 4.16 3.53 3.28
C GLU A 160 3.78 3.75 4.73
N ASP A 161 4.75 4.02 5.61
CA ASP A 161 4.51 4.28 7.03
C ASP A 161 3.69 5.56 7.25
N GLN A 162 3.96 6.60 6.44
CA GLN A 162 3.19 7.84 6.49
C GLN A 162 1.75 7.63 6.02
N LEU A 163 1.56 6.89 4.93
CA LEU A 163 0.23 6.53 4.44
C LEU A 163 -0.52 5.69 5.47
N LEU A 164 0.13 4.71 6.11
CA LEU A 164 -0.49 3.91 7.16
C LEU A 164 -0.98 4.77 8.32
N LYS A 165 -0.18 5.74 8.77
CA LYS A 165 -0.56 6.68 9.83
C LYS A 165 -1.77 7.53 9.41
N ALA A 166 -1.75 8.08 8.20
CA ALA A 166 -2.84 8.90 7.69
C ALA A 166 -4.15 8.10 7.53
N VAL A 167 -4.07 6.90 6.96
CA VAL A 167 -5.23 6.01 6.78
C VAL A 167 -5.80 5.58 8.12
N ARG A 168 -4.97 5.24 9.10
CA ARG A 168 -5.44 4.92 10.46
C ARG A 168 -6.16 6.10 11.11
N CYS A 169 -5.57 7.30 11.02
CA CYS A 169 -6.20 8.50 11.57
C CYS A 169 -7.57 8.79 10.91
N ALA A 170 -7.65 8.65 9.59
CA ALA A 170 -8.90 8.84 8.85
C ALA A 170 -9.95 7.77 9.22
N ALA A 171 -9.54 6.50 9.29
CA ALA A 171 -10.40 5.41 9.69
C ALA A 171 -10.94 5.60 11.12
N ASP A 172 -10.07 5.95 12.08
CA ASP A 172 -10.45 6.19 13.47
C ASP A 172 -11.44 7.36 13.59
N LYS A 173 -11.21 8.44 12.84
CA LYS A 173 -12.13 9.58 12.80
C LYS A 173 -13.50 9.16 12.25
N ASN A 174 -13.54 8.52 11.09
CA ASN A 174 -14.79 8.06 10.46
C ASN A 174 -15.56 7.09 11.37
N MET A 175 -14.86 6.15 12.02
CA MET A 175 -15.50 5.20 12.93
C MET A 175 -16.02 5.85 14.22
N LYS A 176 -15.35 6.90 14.72
CA LYS A 176 -15.85 7.70 15.87
C LYS A 176 -17.08 8.53 15.50
N GLU A 177 -17.11 9.08 14.29
CA GLU A 177 -18.26 9.79 13.75
C GLU A 177 -19.45 8.83 13.56
N ALA A 178 -19.22 7.65 12.97
CA ALA A 178 -20.22 6.60 12.85
C ALA A 178 -20.78 6.17 14.21
N ALA A 179 -19.91 6.00 15.22
CA ALA A 179 -20.36 5.70 16.58
C ALA A 179 -21.20 6.83 17.20
N THR A 180 -20.91 8.08 16.87
CA THR A 180 -21.70 9.24 17.31
C THR A 180 -23.08 9.25 16.67
N GLU A 181 -23.16 8.96 15.38
CA GLU A 181 -24.42 8.86 14.65
C GLU A 181 -25.33 7.76 15.19
N VAL A 182 -24.76 6.61 15.56
CA VAL A 182 -25.51 5.55 16.24
C VAL A 182 -26.13 6.07 17.54
N ARG A 183 -25.37 6.75 18.40
CA ARG A 183 -25.90 7.32 19.65
C ARG A 183 -27.00 8.33 19.41
N THR A 184 -26.84 9.20 18.42
CA THR A 184 -27.85 10.20 18.07
C THR A 184 -29.14 9.54 17.57
N LYS A 185 -29.02 8.51 16.74
CA LYS A 185 -30.17 7.79 16.16
C LYS A 185 -30.91 6.94 17.20
N THR A 186 -30.20 6.17 18.02
CA THR A 186 -30.81 5.25 18.99
C THR A 186 -31.13 5.92 20.31
N LYS A 187 -30.59 7.12 20.58
CA LYS A 187 -30.64 7.81 21.88
C LYS A 187 -30.09 6.96 23.03
N THR A 188 -29.23 5.99 22.73
CA THR A 188 -28.61 5.10 23.73
C THR A 188 -27.11 4.96 23.47
N SER A 189 -26.39 4.45 24.47
CA SER A 189 -24.97 4.11 24.34
C SER A 189 -24.74 2.62 24.04
N SER A 190 -25.76 1.96 23.48
CA SER A 190 -25.72 0.53 23.17
C SER A 190 -26.21 0.29 21.74
N CYS A 191 -25.65 -0.70 21.05
CA CYS A 191 -26.11 -1.08 19.72
C CYS A 191 -25.83 -2.55 19.41
N GLY A 192 -26.58 -3.08 18.42
CA GLY A 192 -26.24 -4.33 17.77
C GLY A 192 -25.19 -4.12 16.69
N VAL A 193 -24.32 -5.11 16.49
CA VAL A 193 -23.30 -5.09 15.44
C VAL A 193 -23.32 -6.37 14.62
N SER A 194 -23.21 -6.22 13.31
CA SER A 194 -22.80 -7.30 12.42
C SER A 194 -21.28 -7.39 12.45
N VAL A 195 -20.73 -8.59 12.61
CA VAL A 195 -19.29 -8.79 12.62
C VAL A 195 -18.93 -9.85 11.58
N ASP A 196 -17.93 -9.53 10.77
CA ASP A 196 -17.48 -10.40 9.69
C ASP A 196 -15.96 -10.24 9.47
N GLY A 197 -15.31 -11.33 9.09
CA GLY A 197 -13.89 -11.46 8.84
C GLY A 197 -13.55 -11.59 7.35
N THR A 198 -12.61 -10.78 6.86
CA THR A 198 -12.06 -10.93 5.51
C THR A 198 -10.64 -11.48 5.54
N TRP A 199 -10.33 -12.40 4.61
CA TRP A 199 -9.08 -13.14 4.59
C TRP A 199 -8.26 -12.86 3.33
N GLN A 200 -6.93 -12.78 3.48
CA GLN A 200 -6.02 -12.63 2.34
C GLN A 200 -6.10 -13.81 1.37
N ARG A 201 -6.36 -15.02 1.86
CA ARG A 201 -6.48 -16.25 1.07
C ARG A 201 -7.75 -16.98 1.46
N ARG A 202 -8.32 -17.74 0.52
CA ARG A 202 -9.50 -18.58 0.78
C ARG A 202 -9.16 -19.73 1.74
N GLY A 203 -10.11 -20.05 2.62
CA GLY A 203 -10.03 -21.12 3.61
C GLY A 203 -9.14 -20.82 4.81
N HIS A 204 -9.04 -21.78 5.73
CA HIS A 204 -8.34 -21.63 7.02
C HIS A 204 -6.79 -21.59 6.94
N ASN A 205 -6.24 -21.31 5.76
CA ASN A 205 -4.79 -21.17 5.52
C ASN A 205 -4.36 -19.71 5.33
N SER A 206 -5.26 -18.76 5.59
CA SER A 206 -4.90 -17.34 5.52
C SER A 206 -4.07 -16.93 6.73
N LEU A 207 -2.92 -16.31 6.46
CA LEU A 207 -2.03 -15.82 7.53
C LEU A 207 -2.36 -14.38 7.94
N ASN A 208 -3.21 -13.70 7.17
CA ASN A 208 -3.62 -12.33 7.41
C ASN A 208 -5.13 -12.20 7.16
N GLY A 209 -5.76 -11.33 7.93
CA GLY A 209 -7.16 -10.98 7.77
C GLY A 209 -7.50 -9.67 8.43
N CYS A 210 -8.77 -9.33 8.42
CA CYS A 210 -9.31 -8.19 9.13
C CYS A 210 -10.73 -8.52 9.56
N VAL A 211 -11.02 -8.34 10.84
CA VAL A 211 -12.37 -8.44 11.39
C VAL A 211 -12.97 -7.05 11.41
N SER A 212 -14.24 -6.91 11.02
CA SER A 212 -14.94 -5.64 10.99
C SER A 212 -16.23 -5.72 11.79
N ALA A 213 -16.61 -4.63 12.46
CA ALA A 213 -17.89 -4.49 13.12
C ALA A 213 -18.69 -3.36 12.47
N ILE A 214 -19.89 -3.66 12.02
CA ILE A 214 -20.81 -2.75 11.34
C ILE A 214 -22.06 -2.58 12.20
N SER A 215 -22.46 -1.34 12.43
CA SER A 215 -23.70 -1.03 13.15
C SER A 215 -24.91 -1.57 12.39
N ILE A 216 -25.80 -2.29 13.07
CA ILE A 216 -27.10 -2.68 12.50
C ILE A 216 -27.99 -1.45 12.27
N ASP A 217 -27.91 -0.46 13.16
CA ASP A 217 -28.78 0.72 13.11
C ASP A 217 -28.44 1.68 11.96
N THR A 218 -27.17 1.76 11.55
CA THR A 218 -26.69 2.74 10.56
C THR A 218 -26.05 2.13 9.32
N GLY A 219 -25.70 0.84 9.35
CA GLY A 219 -24.94 0.19 8.27
C GLY A 219 -23.49 0.70 8.15
N LYS A 220 -22.98 1.44 9.13
CA LYS A 220 -21.62 2.02 9.10
C LYS A 220 -20.64 1.20 9.91
N VAL A 221 -19.38 1.19 9.45
CA VAL A 221 -18.27 0.53 10.15
C VAL A 221 -17.95 1.28 11.45
N LEU A 222 -17.96 0.56 12.57
CA LEU A 222 -17.69 1.08 13.91
C LEU A 222 -16.29 0.72 14.41
N ASP A 223 -15.78 -0.46 14.04
CA ASP A 223 -14.44 -0.91 14.45
C ASP A 223 -13.87 -1.92 13.44
N LEU A 224 -12.54 -2.06 13.45
CA LEU A 224 -11.76 -2.95 12.61
C LEU A 224 -10.59 -3.53 13.43
N GLU A 225 -10.36 -4.83 13.32
CA GLU A 225 -9.19 -5.52 13.87
C GLU A 225 -8.44 -6.22 12.75
N PRO A 226 -7.37 -5.60 12.21
CA PRO A 226 -6.43 -6.30 11.33
C PRO A 226 -5.78 -7.43 12.11
N MET A 227 -5.77 -8.65 11.57
CA MET A 227 -5.25 -9.85 12.23
C MET A 227 -4.10 -10.44 11.40
N SER A 228 -3.02 -10.85 12.06
CA SER A 228 -1.86 -11.47 11.41
C SER A 228 -1.26 -12.59 12.25
N LEU A 229 -1.03 -13.73 11.62
CA LEU A 229 -0.27 -14.89 12.12
C LEU A 229 1.17 -14.92 11.59
N TYR A 230 1.52 -14.02 10.67
CA TYR A 230 2.77 -14.12 9.92
C TYR A 230 3.58 -12.83 10.00
N CYS A 231 4.81 -12.99 10.48
CA CYS A 231 5.84 -12.01 10.29
C CYS A 231 6.90 -12.48 9.29
N ARG A 232 7.12 -11.68 8.25
CA ARG A 232 8.22 -11.91 7.33
C ARG A 232 9.59 -11.79 7.99
N TYR A 233 9.72 -10.96 9.02
CA TYR A 233 10.98 -10.77 9.74
C TYR A 233 11.31 -11.99 10.61
N CYS A 234 10.39 -12.43 11.48
CA CYS A 234 10.58 -13.62 12.33
C CYS A 234 10.76 -14.90 11.50
N HIS A 235 10.06 -15.01 10.37
CA HIS A 235 10.25 -16.15 9.48
C HIS A 235 11.68 -16.20 8.89
N LYS A 236 12.37 -15.06 8.79
CA LYS A 236 13.73 -14.98 8.23
C LYS A 236 14.84 -14.99 9.27
N LYS A 237 14.59 -14.51 10.49
CA LYS A 237 15.58 -14.43 11.57
C LYS A 237 15.08 -15.20 12.79
N LYS A 238 15.86 -16.18 13.25
CA LYS A 238 15.51 -17.08 14.36
C LYS A 238 15.59 -16.45 15.77
N ASN A 239 16.25 -15.30 15.94
CA ASN A 239 16.40 -14.62 17.23
C ASN A 239 15.60 -13.31 17.25
N ASN A 240 14.85 -13.10 18.33
CA ASN A 240 13.62 -12.31 18.32
C ASN A 240 13.44 -11.45 19.59
N ASP A 241 14.51 -10.84 20.08
CA ASP A 241 14.39 -9.97 21.26
C ASP A 241 13.81 -8.61 20.84
N GLY A 242 12.53 -8.38 21.18
CA GLY A 242 11.85 -7.07 21.05
C GLY A 242 10.98 -6.84 19.82
N HIS A 243 10.68 -7.84 18.99
CA HIS A 243 9.86 -7.67 17.79
C HIS A 243 8.40 -8.10 17.98
N VAL A 244 7.44 -7.18 17.80
CA VAL A 244 6.00 -7.51 17.74
C VAL A 244 5.71 -8.18 16.38
N CYS A 245 5.75 -9.50 16.39
CA CYS A 245 5.79 -10.39 15.23
C CYS A 245 4.41 -10.55 14.56
N SER A 246 3.42 -10.90 15.37
CA SER A 246 2.05 -11.21 14.97
C SER A 246 1.16 -10.67 16.08
N ASN A 247 -0.04 -10.24 15.74
CA ASN A 247 -1.01 -9.85 16.77
C ASN A 247 -2.02 -10.96 17.04
N HIS A 248 -1.90 -12.14 16.42
CA HIS A 248 -2.71 -13.31 16.71
C HIS A 248 -1.84 -14.52 17.07
N VAL A 249 -2.37 -15.35 17.96
CA VAL A 249 -1.82 -16.65 18.35
C VAL A 249 -2.96 -17.66 18.26
N GLY A 250 -2.75 -18.75 17.53
CA GLY A 250 -3.76 -19.79 17.31
C GLY A 250 -3.91 -20.16 15.84
N SER A 251 -5.04 -20.76 15.50
CA SER A 251 -5.37 -21.12 14.12
C SER A 251 -5.86 -19.90 13.34
N SER A 252 -5.82 -19.98 12.01
CA SER A 252 -6.43 -18.95 11.15
C SER A 252 -7.95 -18.87 11.35
N ALA A 253 -8.58 -20.01 11.64
CA ALA A 253 -10.02 -20.08 11.90
C ALA A 253 -10.43 -19.25 13.13
N SER A 254 -9.59 -19.21 14.18
CA SER A 254 -9.91 -18.45 15.38
C SER A 254 -9.67 -16.93 15.26
N MET A 255 -9.15 -16.45 14.12
CA MET A 255 -8.87 -15.02 13.94
C MET A 255 -10.15 -14.18 14.01
N GLU A 256 -11.27 -14.70 13.52
CA GLU A 256 -12.54 -13.97 13.56
C GLU A 256 -13.05 -13.82 14.99
N THR A 257 -13.17 -14.93 15.71
CA THR A 257 -13.64 -14.95 17.10
C THR A 257 -12.78 -14.07 18.00
N VAL A 258 -11.45 -14.17 17.88
CA VAL A 258 -10.52 -13.36 18.67
C VAL A 258 -10.59 -11.89 18.27
N GLY A 259 -10.71 -11.57 16.98
CA GLY A 259 -10.85 -10.20 16.53
C GLY A 259 -12.16 -9.57 16.98
N ALA A 260 -13.27 -10.32 16.91
CA ALA A 260 -14.58 -9.92 17.41
C ALA A 260 -14.51 -9.64 18.92
N TYR A 261 -13.91 -10.55 19.70
CA TYR A 261 -13.70 -10.35 21.13
C TYR A 261 -12.97 -9.03 21.43
N ARG A 262 -11.85 -8.76 20.73
CA ARG A 262 -11.07 -7.52 20.93
C ARG A 262 -11.85 -6.26 20.59
N ILE A 263 -12.66 -6.31 19.53
CA ILE A 263 -13.53 -5.21 19.14
C ILE A 263 -14.57 -4.96 20.24
N PHE A 264 -15.20 -6.01 20.78
CA PHE A 264 -16.19 -5.89 21.84
C PHE A 264 -15.56 -5.34 23.13
N ASP A 265 -14.40 -5.85 23.52
CA ASP A 265 -13.68 -5.46 24.74
C ASP A 265 -13.37 -3.94 24.75
N ARG A 266 -12.82 -3.42 23.64
CA ARG A 266 -12.45 -2.00 23.55
C ARG A 266 -13.60 -1.06 23.18
N SER A 267 -14.77 -1.58 22.83
CA SER A 267 -15.90 -0.79 22.28
C SER A 267 -16.28 0.39 23.18
N LYS A 268 -16.46 0.13 24.48
CA LYS A 268 -16.85 1.15 25.46
C LYS A 268 -15.81 2.25 25.58
N GLN A 269 -14.54 1.88 25.67
CA GLN A 269 -13.44 2.82 25.87
C GLN A 269 -13.16 3.63 24.60
N CYS A 270 -13.02 2.96 23.45
CA CYS A 270 -12.57 3.59 22.21
C CYS A 270 -13.70 4.30 21.45
N LYS A 271 -14.94 3.80 21.55
CA LYS A 271 -16.08 4.26 20.73
C LYS A 271 -17.20 4.88 21.56
N ARG A 272 -17.17 4.76 22.89
CA ARG A 272 -18.28 5.15 23.79
C ARG A 272 -19.60 4.48 23.39
N LEU A 273 -19.50 3.21 22.98
CA LEU A 273 -20.63 2.35 22.63
C LEU A 273 -20.43 0.98 23.29
N LYS A 274 -21.49 0.42 23.85
CA LYS A 274 -21.54 -0.96 24.30
C LYS A 274 -22.19 -1.82 23.21
N TYR A 275 -21.43 -2.72 22.61
CA TYR A 275 -22.00 -3.69 21.69
C TYR A 275 -22.75 -4.77 22.49
N THR A 276 -24.05 -4.91 22.24
CA THR A 276 -24.94 -5.78 23.04
C THR A 276 -25.46 -6.98 22.29
N LYS A 277 -25.49 -6.92 20.96
CA LYS A 277 -25.93 -8.02 20.08
C LYS A 277 -24.88 -8.25 19.01
N TYR A 278 -24.57 -9.51 18.77
CA TYR A 278 -23.66 -9.98 17.74
C TYR A 278 -24.48 -10.67 16.64
N TYR A 279 -24.25 -10.26 15.40
CA TYR A 279 -24.79 -10.93 14.21
C TYR A 279 -23.61 -11.37 13.35
N GLY A 280 -23.42 -12.67 13.20
CA GLY A 280 -22.40 -13.29 12.35
C GLY A 280 -23.04 -14.23 11.33
N ASP A 281 -22.25 -14.71 10.39
CA ASP A 281 -22.67 -15.67 9.35
C ASP A 281 -22.84 -17.11 9.88
N GLY A 282 -22.26 -17.41 11.05
CA GLY A 282 -22.35 -18.72 11.71
C GLY A 282 -21.27 -19.71 11.27
N ASP A 283 -20.25 -19.26 10.54
CA ASP A 283 -19.12 -20.09 10.09
C ASP A 283 -17.99 -20.18 11.14
N SER A 284 -18.12 -19.45 12.24
CA SER A 284 -17.17 -19.31 13.36
C SER A 284 -17.41 -20.27 14.53
#